data_AF-A0A5E3XEP0-F1
#
_entry.id   AF-A0A5E3XEP0-F1
#
_cell.length_a   1.000
_cell.length_b   1.000
_cell.length_c   1.000
_cell.angle_alpha   90.00
_cell.angle_beta   90.00
_cell.angle_gamma   90.00
#
_symmetry.space_group_name_H-M   'P 1'
#
loop_
_entity.id
_entity.type
_entity.pdbx_description
1 polymer ?
#
loop_
_entity_poly.entity_id
_entity_poly.type
_entity_poly.pdbx_seq_one_letter_code
_entity_poly.pdbx_strand_id
1 'polypeptide(L)'
;MAYHQGQPAGGISSLQAEQLVMDVRLSETCRKIFRSPEDLYRLRQASQLHSDATPPWAGYAEFRKYTHSIWGTAAEALALTLYHLAASEGMSGKEVDRRRGAAEFAWNHCADEPGVEWHLDDDDTWEGNPATASVVFRAVDLAYCLEAEGSRSQQADAAAPADPSRS
;
A
#
# COMPACT_ATOMS: atom_id res chain seq x y z
N MET A 1 20.18 8.70 48.23
CA MET A 1 19.99 9.22 46.86
C MET A 1 20.41 8.13 45.89
N ALA A 2 19.45 7.37 45.37
CA ALA A 2 19.71 6.34 44.37
C ALA A 2 19.66 7.01 42.99
N TYR A 3 20.76 6.93 42.25
CA TYR A 3 20.82 7.34 40.86
C TYR A 3 19.96 6.38 40.04
N HIS A 4 18.79 6.83 39.58
CA HIS A 4 18.06 6.14 38.53
C HIS A 4 18.95 6.17 37.28
N GLN A 5 19.48 5.00 36.93
CA GLN A 5 20.14 4.75 35.66
C GLN A 5 19.17 5.14 34.55
N GLY A 6 19.58 6.12 33.73
CA GLY A 6 18.89 6.46 32.50
C GLY A 6 18.78 5.21 31.62
N GLN A 7 17.57 4.94 31.15
CA GLN A 7 17.37 4.00 30.05
C GLN A 7 18.28 4.40 28.88
N PRO A 8 19.00 3.46 28.24
CA PRO A 8 19.67 3.77 26.99
C PRO A 8 18.59 4.14 25.97
N ALA A 9 18.75 5.27 25.30
CA ALA A 9 17.98 5.63 24.11
C ALA A 9 18.11 4.47 23.11
N GLY A 10 17.07 3.65 23.01
CA GLY A 10 17.05 2.48 22.14
C GLY A 10 17.12 2.94 20.70
N GLY A 11 18.27 2.74 20.05
CA GLY A 11 18.43 3.02 18.63
C GLY A 11 17.44 2.19 17.79
N ILE A 12 17.01 2.76 16.67
CA ILE A 12 16.20 2.06 15.67
C ILE A 12 16.98 0.82 15.20
N SER A 13 16.38 -0.35 15.33
CA SER A 13 16.96 -1.59 14.81
C SER A 13 17.05 -1.56 13.28
N SER A 14 17.95 -2.34 12.69
CA SER A 14 18.08 -2.45 11.23
C SER A 14 16.75 -2.78 10.55
N LEU A 15 15.94 -3.66 11.15
CA LEU A 15 14.63 -4.04 10.63
C LEU A 15 13.63 -2.86 10.62
N GLN A 16 13.59 -2.08 11.70
CA GLN A 16 12.72 -0.91 11.78
C GLN A 16 13.15 0.17 10.78
N ALA A 17 14.46 0.36 10.59
CA ALA A 17 14.99 1.28 9.59
C ALA A 17 14.60 0.84 8.16
N GLU A 18 14.66 -0.47 7.87
CA GLU A 18 14.19 -1.02 6.59
C GLU A 18 12.71 -0.75 6.37
N GLN A 19 11.86 -0.91 7.37
CA GLN A 19 10.42 -0.63 7.27
C GLN A 19 10.16 0.85 6.97
N LEU A 20 10.85 1.77 7.65
CA LEU A 20 10.72 3.20 7.37
C LEU A 20 11.18 3.56 5.95
N VAL A 21 12.28 2.98 5.47
CA VAL A 21 12.75 3.18 4.09
C VAL A 21 11.74 2.63 3.07
N MET A 22 11.11 1.49 3.36
CA MET A 22 10.07 0.92 2.51
C MET A 22 8.84 1.83 2.42
N ASP A 23 8.40 2.42 3.53
CA ASP A 23 7.29 3.36 3.54
C ASP A 23 7.61 4.67 2.80
N VAL A 24 8.83 5.21 2.98
CA VAL A 24 9.28 6.38 2.19
C VAL A 24 9.20 6.09 0.69
N ARG A 25 9.60 4.89 0.25
CA ARG A 25 9.48 4.47 -1.16
C ARG A 25 8.03 4.34 -1.60
N LEU A 26 7.13 3.85 -0.75
CA LEU A 26 5.68 3.84 -1.05
C LEU A 26 5.14 5.24 -1.24
N SER A 27 5.50 6.16 -0.35
CA SER A 27 5.13 7.57 -0.44
C SER A 27 5.64 8.22 -1.73
N GLU A 28 6.88 7.92 -2.16
CA GLU A 28 7.42 8.35 -3.44
C GLU A 28 6.66 7.77 -4.64
N THR A 29 6.38 6.47 -4.64
CA THR A 29 5.60 5.82 -5.70
C THR A 29 4.20 6.43 -5.79
N CYS A 30 3.53 6.61 -4.66
CA CYS A 30 2.21 7.27 -4.58
C CYS A 30 2.23 8.65 -5.28
N ARG A 31 3.23 9.50 -4.97
CA ARG A 31 3.37 10.81 -5.63
C ARG A 31 3.65 10.72 -7.13
N LYS A 32 4.33 9.68 -7.59
CA LYS A 32 4.64 9.44 -9.01
C LYS A 32 3.42 8.95 -9.80
N ILE A 33 2.56 8.14 -9.20
CA ILE A 33 1.41 7.55 -9.91
C ILE A 33 0.21 8.50 -9.98
N PHE A 34 -0.03 9.31 -8.95
CA PHE A 34 -1.15 10.26 -8.95
C PHE A 34 -0.72 11.62 -9.50
N ARG A 35 -0.67 11.80 -10.82
CA ARG A 35 -0.27 13.09 -11.44
C ARG A 35 -1.42 13.88 -12.02
N SER A 36 -2.53 13.22 -12.28
CA SER A 36 -3.70 13.76 -12.97
C SER A 36 -4.97 13.05 -12.54
N PRO A 37 -6.16 13.63 -12.79
CA PRO A 37 -7.43 12.94 -12.62
C PRO A 37 -7.51 11.62 -13.40
N GLU A 38 -6.93 11.58 -14.60
CA GLU A 38 -6.92 10.41 -15.48
C GLU A 38 -6.15 9.23 -14.88
N ASP A 39 -5.05 9.49 -14.16
CA ASP A 39 -4.27 8.44 -13.51
C ASP A 39 -5.07 7.78 -12.37
N LEU A 40 -5.74 8.59 -11.55
CA LEU A 40 -6.60 8.08 -10.47
C LEU A 40 -7.76 7.25 -11.05
N TYR A 41 -8.42 7.77 -12.09
CA TYR A 41 -9.51 7.05 -12.77
C TYR A 41 -9.03 5.71 -13.34
N ARG A 42 -7.88 5.70 -14.03
CA ARG A 42 -7.32 4.49 -14.64
C ARG A 42 -7.00 3.43 -13.59
N LEU A 43 -6.39 3.83 -12.46
CA LEU A 43 -6.06 2.91 -11.37
C LEU A 43 -7.32 2.34 -10.70
N ARG A 44 -8.34 3.16 -10.43
CA ARG A 44 -9.63 2.70 -9.92
C ARG A 44 -10.32 1.71 -10.86
N GLN A 45 -10.37 2.03 -12.15
CA GLN A 45 -10.98 1.15 -13.15
C GLN A 45 -10.22 -0.17 -13.31
N ALA A 46 -8.89 -0.14 -13.32
CA ALA A 46 -8.10 -1.36 -13.52
C ALA A 46 -8.15 -2.29 -12.30
N SER A 47 -8.15 -1.73 -11.09
CA SER A 47 -8.10 -2.50 -9.85
C SER A 47 -9.46 -2.83 -9.25
N GLN A 48 -10.50 -2.05 -9.58
CA GLN A 48 -11.81 -2.04 -8.90
C GLN A 48 -11.69 -1.81 -7.38
N LEU A 49 -10.57 -1.21 -6.95
CA LEU A 49 -10.37 -0.79 -5.56
C LEU A 49 -10.97 0.60 -5.38
N HIS A 50 -11.84 0.69 -4.39
CA HIS A 50 -12.44 1.92 -3.93
C HIS A 50 -12.71 1.80 -2.43
N SER A 51 -12.63 2.92 -1.71
CA SER A 51 -12.93 3.01 -0.29
C SER A 51 -14.14 3.89 -0.09
N ASP A 52 -15.13 3.41 0.68
CA ASP A 52 -16.27 4.23 1.10
C ASP A 52 -15.83 5.41 1.99
N ALA A 53 -14.62 5.33 2.54
CA ALA A 53 -13.99 6.42 3.29
C ALA A 53 -13.58 7.62 2.43
N THR A 54 -13.43 7.43 1.11
CA THR A 54 -12.95 8.49 0.24
C THR A 54 -14.08 9.44 -0.16
N PRO A 55 -13.97 10.74 0.15
CA PRO A 55 -14.98 11.71 -0.23
C PRO A 55 -15.10 11.84 -1.76
N PRO A 56 -16.32 12.10 -2.28
CA PRO A 56 -16.55 12.16 -3.73
C PRO A 56 -15.84 13.33 -4.42
N TRP A 57 -15.47 14.37 -3.66
CA TRP A 57 -14.72 15.52 -4.17
C TRP A 57 -13.21 15.28 -4.22
N ALA A 58 -12.70 14.24 -3.55
CA ALA A 58 -11.27 14.02 -3.41
C ALA A 58 -10.64 13.65 -4.75
N GLY A 59 -9.68 14.47 -5.19
CA GLY A 59 -8.98 14.31 -6.45
C GLY A 59 -7.60 13.69 -6.27
N TYR A 60 -6.86 13.62 -7.37
CA TYR A 60 -5.51 13.07 -7.37
C TYR A 60 -4.56 13.82 -6.41
N ALA A 61 -4.80 15.11 -6.15
CA ALA A 61 -3.97 15.93 -5.26
C ALA A 61 -4.03 15.44 -3.80
N GLU A 62 -5.20 15.00 -3.35
CA GLU A 62 -5.41 14.40 -2.02
C GLU A 62 -4.71 13.04 -1.94
N PHE A 63 -4.83 12.22 -2.98
CA PHE A 63 -4.17 10.92 -3.07
C PHE A 63 -2.63 11.04 -3.03
N ARG A 64 -2.05 12.08 -3.66
CA ARG A 64 -0.60 12.36 -3.60
C ARG A 64 -0.08 12.60 -2.18
N LYS A 65 -0.95 12.96 -1.23
CA LYS A 65 -0.56 13.15 0.18
C LYS A 65 -0.30 11.83 0.90
N TYR A 66 -0.61 10.69 0.27
CA TYR A 66 -0.38 9.35 0.82
C TYR A 66 -1.09 9.21 2.18
N THR A 67 -0.42 8.67 3.20
CA THR A 67 -0.96 8.47 4.55
C THR A 67 -1.18 9.76 5.34
N HIS A 68 -0.77 10.92 4.81
CA HIS A 68 -0.94 12.23 5.46
C HIS A 68 -2.23 12.97 5.06
N SER A 69 -3.13 12.32 4.32
CA SER A 69 -4.42 12.91 3.98
C SER A 69 -5.39 12.78 5.15
N ILE A 70 -5.86 13.92 5.66
CA ILE A 70 -6.82 14.02 6.77
C ILE A 70 -8.29 13.80 6.34
N TRP A 71 -8.54 13.48 5.07
CA TRP A 71 -9.88 13.44 4.48
C TRP A 71 -10.29 12.04 4.02
N GLY A 72 -9.88 10.99 4.74
CA GLY A 72 -10.29 9.61 4.45
C GLY A 72 -9.68 8.95 3.20
N THR A 73 -8.88 9.67 2.41
CA THR A 73 -8.30 9.12 1.16
C THR A 73 -7.07 8.23 1.39
N ALA A 74 -6.50 8.23 2.60
CA ALA A 74 -5.22 7.59 2.89
C ALA A 74 -5.23 6.08 2.59
N ALA A 75 -6.28 5.38 3.01
CA ALA A 75 -6.47 3.95 2.77
C ALA A 75 -6.53 3.61 1.27
N GLU A 76 -7.34 4.34 0.50
CA GLU A 76 -7.47 4.09 -0.94
C GLU A 76 -6.18 4.45 -1.70
N ALA A 77 -5.49 5.54 -1.31
CA ALA A 77 -4.21 5.92 -1.88
C ALA A 77 -3.14 4.84 -1.67
N LEU A 78 -3.05 4.27 -0.46
CA LEU A 78 -2.16 3.16 -0.18
C LEU A 78 -2.55 1.91 -0.99
N ALA A 79 -3.84 1.54 -1.00
CA ALA A 79 -4.33 0.38 -1.74
C ALA A 79 -4.00 0.45 -3.25
N LEU A 80 -4.27 1.59 -3.89
CA LEU A 80 -3.97 1.79 -5.30
C LEU A 80 -2.46 1.85 -5.59
N THR A 81 -1.65 2.33 -4.63
CA THR A 81 -0.19 2.28 -4.73
C THR A 81 0.33 0.85 -4.68
N LEU A 82 -0.17 0.03 -3.74
CA LEU A 82 0.17 -1.39 -3.65
C LEU A 82 -0.25 -2.17 -4.91
N TYR A 83 -1.45 -1.91 -5.41
CA TYR A 83 -1.91 -2.47 -6.68
C TYR A 83 -0.98 -2.09 -7.84
N HIS A 84 -0.55 -0.83 -7.93
CA HIS A 84 0.39 -0.41 -8.98
C HIS A 84 1.70 -1.19 -8.93
N LEU A 85 2.28 -1.38 -7.74
CA LEU A 85 3.50 -2.17 -7.57
C LEU A 85 3.31 -3.62 -8.06
N ALA A 86 2.17 -4.24 -7.77
CA ALA A 86 1.86 -5.58 -8.26
C ALA A 86 1.67 -5.61 -9.78
N ALA A 87 0.73 -4.81 -10.30
CA ALA A 87 0.25 -4.91 -11.67
C ALA A 87 1.20 -4.29 -12.70
N SER A 88 1.92 -3.21 -12.33
CA SER A 88 2.79 -2.48 -13.25
C SER A 88 4.27 -2.79 -13.04
N GLU A 89 4.70 -3.03 -11.79
CA GLU A 89 6.10 -3.35 -11.48
C GLU A 89 6.35 -4.85 -11.30
N GLY A 90 5.31 -5.70 -11.37
CA GLY A 90 5.43 -7.15 -11.27
C GLY A 90 5.81 -7.66 -9.87
N MET A 91 5.53 -6.87 -8.83
CA MET A 91 5.87 -7.22 -7.46
C MET A 91 5.01 -8.40 -6.97
N SER A 92 5.67 -9.43 -6.40
CA SER A 92 4.96 -10.59 -5.80
C SER A 92 4.00 -10.17 -4.67
N GLY A 93 2.93 -10.94 -4.46
CA GLY A 93 1.96 -10.67 -3.39
C GLY A 93 2.61 -10.63 -2.01
N LYS A 94 3.63 -11.47 -1.77
CA LYS A 94 4.40 -11.48 -0.52
C LYS A 94 5.16 -10.18 -0.27
N GLU A 95 5.80 -9.63 -1.30
CA GLU A 95 6.50 -8.35 -1.16
C GLU A 95 5.50 -7.19 -1.01
N VAL A 96 4.35 -7.25 -1.69
CA VAL A 96 3.27 -6.26 -1.50
C VAL A 96 2.75 -6.27 -0.06
N ASP A 97 2.51 -7.44 0.54
CA ASP A 97 2.11 -7.54 1.95
C ASP A 97 3.21 -7.04 2.90
N ARG A 98 4.49 -7.33 2.59
CA ARG A 98 5.61 -6.74 3.34
C ARG A 98 5.60 -5.21 3.28
N ARG A 99 5.27 -4.62 2.13
CA ARG A 99 5.13 -3.16 1.97
C ARG A 99 3.93 -2.61 2.73
N ARG A 100 2.79 -3.31 2.73
CA ARG A 100 1.65 -2.98 3.59
C ARG A 100 2.06 -2.95 5.07
N GLY A 101 2.75 -3.97 5.55
CA GLY A 101 3.25 -4.03 6.93
C GLY A 101 4.28 -2.94 7.25
N ALA A 102 5.07 -2.50 6.27
CA ALA A 102 5.96 -1.35 6.44
C ALA A 102 5.20 -0.03 6.59
N ALA A 103 4.13 0.19 5.81
CA ALA A 103 3.26 1.35 5.96
C ALA A 103 2.54 1.34 7.32
N GLU A 104 2.05 0.18 7.75
CA GLU A 104 1.46 0.01 9.07
C GLU A 104 2.44 0.37 10.19
N PHE A 105 3.66 -0.16 10.12
CA PHE A 105 4.72 0.14 11.07
C PHE A 105 5.09 1.63 11.09
N ALA A 106 5.28 2.24 9.92
CA ALA A 106 5.67 3.65 9.82
C ALA A 106 4.59 4.57 10.40
N TRP A 107 3.32 4.30 10.14
CA TRP A 107 2.22 5.04 10.75
C TRP A 107 2.24 4.88 12.28
N ASN A 108 2.30 3.64 12.79
CA ASN A 108 2.35 3.38 14.24
C ASN A 108 3.58 4.00 14.91
N HIS A 109 4.70 4.11 14.19
CA HIS A 109 5.92 4.71 14.74
C HIS A 109 5.80 6.23 14.93
N CYS A 110 4.96 6.89 14.13
CA CYS A 110 4.79 8.35 14.15
C CYS A 110 3.48 8.80 14.81
N ALA A 111 2.55 7.89 15.08
CA ALA A 111 1.26 8.20 15.68
C ALA A 111 1.39 8.50 17.18
N ASP A 112 0.60 9.45 17.65
CA ASP A 112 0.44 9.72 19.10
C ASP A 112 -0.21 8.52 19.81
N GLU A 113 -1.13 7.83 19.11
CA GLU A 113 -1.79 6.61 19.57
C GLU A 113 -1.51 5.44 18.60
N PRO A 114 -0.44 4.66 18.82
CA PRO A 114 -0.11 3.53 17.95
C PRO A 114 -1.09 2.36 18.11
N GLY A 115 -1.33 1.63 17.02
CA GLY A 115 -2.17 0.43 17.00
C GLY A 115 -3.66 0.68 16.78
N VAL A 116 -4.06 1.92 16.52
CA VAL A 116 -5.44 2.27 16.17
C VAL A 116 -5.73 1.85 14.73
N GLU A 117 -6.75 1.01 14.54
CA GLU A 117 -7.20 0.58 13.22
C GLU A 117 -7.93 1.71 12.47
N TRP A 118 -8.01 1.60 11.15
CA TRP A 118 -8.70 2.56 10.29
C TRP A 118 -10.22 2.52 10.55
N HIS A 119 -10.79 3.62 11.03
CA HIS A 119 -12.19 3.70 11.41
C HIS A 119 -12.77 5.11 11.21
N LEU A 120 -14.10 5.20 11.22
CA LEU A 120 -14.83 6.45 11.28
C LEU A 120 -15.03 6.81 12.76
N ASP A 121 -14.60 7.99 13.17
CA ASP A 121 -14.77 8.49 14.53
C ASP A 121 -16.17 9.11 14.76
N ASP A 122 -16.39 9.66 15.95
CA ASP A 122 -17.66 10.28 16.35
C ASP A 122 -17.95 11.62 15.64
N ASP A 123 -16.94 12.23 15.00
CA ASP A 123 -17.03 13.50 14.28
C ASP A 123 -17.13 13.28 12.75
N ASP A 124 -17.54 12.08 12.32
CA ASP A 124 -17.62 11.65 10.91
C ASP A 124 -16.28 11.81 10.15
N THR A 125 -15.16 11.73 10.86
CA THR A 125 -13.81 11.83 10.31
C THR A 125 -13.13 10.46 10.30
N TRP A 126 -12.47 10.14 9.20
CA TRP A 126 -11.74 8.87 9.08
C TRP A 126 -10.35 9.01 9.68
N GLU A 127 -10.06 8.17 10.68
CA GLU A 127 -8.83 8.19 11.46
C GLU A 127 -8.21 6.81 11.62
N GLY A 128 -7.05 6.76 12.29
CA GLY A 128 -6.29 5.54 12.53
C GLY A 128 -5.35 5.13 11.40
N ASN A 129 -4.87 3.89 11.44
CA ASN A 129 -3.83 3.40 10.56
C ASN A 129 -4.41 2.92 9.21
N PRO A 130 -4.21 3.65 8.10
CA PRO A 130 -4.82 3.31 6.81
C PRO A 130 -4.38 1.95 6.26
N ALA A 131 -3.24 1.41 6.70
CA ALA A 131 -2.76 0.08 6.29
C ALA A 131 -3.59 -1.08 6.85
N THR A 132 -4.52 -0.79 7.77
CA THR A 132 -5.48 -1.74 8.35
C THR A 132 -6.87 -1.66 7.69
N ALA A 133 -7.07 -0.77 6.72
CA ALA A 133 -8.35 -0.65 6.03
C ALA A 133 -8.64 -1.87 5.13
N SER A 134 -9.92 -2.24 5.02
CA SER A 134 -10.38 -3.38 4.19
C SER A 134 -9.95 -3.26 2.72
N VAL A 135 -9.97 -2.05 2.15
CA VAL A 135 -9.52 -1.78 0.77
C VAL A 135 -8.03 -2.08 0.57
N VAL A 136 -7.21 -1.93 1.61
CA VAL A 136 -5.77 -2.22 1.56
C VAL A 136 -5.53 -3.73 1.56
N PHE A 137 -6.25 -4.49 2.39
CA PHE A 137 -6.20 -5.95 2.35
C PHE A 137 -6.66 -6.51 0.99
N ARG A 138 -7.73 -5.96 0.42
CA ARG A 138 -8.17 -6.30 -0.95
C ARG A 138 -7.08 -6.07 -2.00
N ALA A 139 -6.25 -5.04 -1.85
CA ALA A 139 -5.14 -4.78 -2.76
C ALA A 139 -4.04 -5.84 -2.64
N VAL A 140 -3.76 -6.32 -1.43
CA VAL A 140 -2.81 -7.42 -1.18
C VAL A 140 -3.34 -8.72 -1.79
N ASP A 141 -4.62 -9.05 -1.58
CA ASP A 141 -5.24 -10.24 -2.17
C ASP A 141 -5.18 -10.20 -3.70
N LEU A 142 -5.44 -9.02 -4.29
CA LEU A 142 -5.33 -8.82 -5.73
C LEU A 142 -3.90 -9.01 -6.23
N ALA A 143 -2.89 -8.59 -5.47
CA ALA A 143 -1.48 -8.83 -5.83
C ALA A 143 -1.14 -10.32 -5.87
N TYR A 144 -1.62 -11.11 -4.90
CA TYR A 144 -1.48 -12.57 -4.93
C TYR A 144 -2.20 -13.21 -6.13
N CYS A 145 -3.38 -12.71 -6.49
CA CYS A 145 -4.11 -13.18 -7.67
C CYS A 145 -3.34 -12.92 -8.97
N LEU A 146 -2.81 -11.71 -9.15
CA LEU A 146 -2.02 -11.31 -10.32
C LEU A 146 -0.75 -12.17 -10.46
N GLU A 147 -0.05 -12.45 -9.36
CA GLU A 147 1.12 -13.34 -9.35
C GLU A 147 0.75 -14.77 -9.79
N ALA A 148 -0.36 -15.31 -9.29
CA ALA A 148 -0.84 -16.63 -9.67
C ALA A 148 -1.24 -16.71 -11.15
N GLU A 149 -1.87 -15.66 -11.68
CA GLU A 149 -2.23 -15.55 -13.11
C GLU A 149 -1.00 -15.46 -14.02
N GLY A 150 0.00 -14.67 -13.64
CA GLY A 150 1.27 -14.58 -14.36
C GLY A 150 1.99 -15.93 -14.39
N SER A 151 2.01 -16.64 -13.27
CA SER A 151 2.63 -17.97 -13.16
C SER A 151 1.93 -19.01 -14.05
N ARG A 152 0.60 -19.00 -14.08
CA ARG A 152 -0.19 -19.89 -14.97
C ARG A 152 0.04 -19.59 -16.45
N SER A 153 0.12 -18.32 -16.82
CA SER A 153 0.33 -17.90 -18.21
C SER A 153 1.71 -18.34 -18.71
N GLN A 154 2.75 -18.17 -17.89
CA GLN A 154 4.10 -18.63 -18.22
C GLN A 154 4.18 -20.15 -18.36
N GLN A 155 3.47 -20.91 -17.52
CA GLN A 155 3.41 -22.37 -17.65
C GLN A 155 2.66 -22.81 -18.91
N ALA A 156 1.60 -22.11 -19.30
CA ALA A 156 0.86 -22.38 -20.53
C ALA A 156 1.71 -22.12 -21.78
N ASP A 157 2.46 -21.01 -21.81
CA ASP A 157 3.37 -20.67 -22.90
C ASP A 157 4.54 -21.66 -23.01
N ALA A 158 5.08 -22.12 -21.88
CA ALA A 158 6.14 -23.13 -21.85
C ALA A 158 5.67 -24.54 -22.26
N ALA A 159 4.38 -24.83 -22.11
CA ALA A 159 3.76 -26.11 -22.47
C ALA A 159 3.21 -26.15 -23.92
N ALA A 160 3.20 -25.01 -24.63
CA ALA A 160 2.78 -24.96 -26.02
C ALA A 160 3.78 -25.77 -26.89
N PRO A 161 3.31 -26.78 -27.67
CA PRO A 161 4.20 -27.57 -28.50
C PRO A 161 4.85 -26.68 -29.56
N ALA A 162 6.18 -26.79 -29.73
CA ALA A 162 6.90 -26.14 -30.81
C ALA A 162 6.28 -26.62 -32.14
N ASP A 163 5.59 -25.71 -32.85
CA ASP A 163 4.96 -26.02 -34.13
C ASP A 163 6.03 -26.53 -35.13
N PRO A 164 6.02 -27.82 -35.51
CA PRO A 164 6.99 -28.38 -36.42
C PRO A 164 6.75 -27.96 -37.88
N SER A 165 5.76 -27.11 -38.15
CA SER A 165 5.37 -26.70 -39.51
C SER A 165 6.17 -25.52 -40.08
N ARG A 166 7.18 -25.02 -39.35
CA ARG A 166 8.17 -24.07 -39.87
C ARG A 166 9.50 -24.78 -40.13
N SER A 167 9.59 -25.46 -41.27
CA SER A 167 10.84 -25.88 -41.91
C SER A 167 10.74 -25.65 -43.40
#